data_AF-A0A8S3JL30-F1
#
_entry.id   AF-A0A8S3JL30-F1
#
_cell.length_a   1.000
_cell.length_b   1.000
_cell.length_c   1.000
_cell.angle_alpha   90.00
_cell.angle_beta   90.00
_cell.angle_gamma   90.00
#
_symmetry.space_group_name_H-M   'P 1'
#
loop_
_entity.id
_entity.type
_entity.pdbx_description
1 polymer ?
#
loop_
_entity_poly.entity_id
_entity_poly.type
_entity_poly.pdbx_seq_one_letter_code
_entity_poly.pdbx_strand_id
1 'polypeptide(L)'
;MIHGPCGSINPGSSCMKDGKCTKRYPRQLLHDTQTGEDGYPLYRRRSSEDGGFKAKIKVKIGNLIQAIEIDNEWVVPYCPLLSRIFQAHTNVEYCNSIESIKYICKYVNKGSDQAMFGFGKDGTPIDEVEQYQLGRYISSNEAVRRILDFSIHKRHPRVVHLTAHLENGQRVYFTEDNLHERIIELPKTTLT
;
A
#
# COMPACT_ATOMS: atom_id res chain seq x y z
N MET A 1 6.10 7.75 -16.44
CA MET A 1 4.76 8.35 -16.30
C MET A 1 4.95 9.83 -16.12
N ILE A 2 4.09 10.64 -16.72
CA ILE A 2 4.10 12.09 -16.51
C ILE A 2 3.08 12.43 -15.44
N HIS A 3 3.47 13.23 -14.45
CA HIS A 3 2.53 13.83 -13.53
C HIS A 3 1.61 14.79 -14.31
N GLY A 4 0.31 14.62 -14.15
CA GLY A 4 -0.67 15.48 -14.81
C GLY A 4 -0.39 16.95 -14.51
N PRO A 5 -0.50 17.86 -15.50
CA PRO A 5 -0.28 19.28 -15.28
C PRO A 5 -1.17 19.79 -14.16
N CYS A 6 -0.57 20.54 -13.24
CA CYS A 6 -1.23 21.07 -12.04
C CYS A 6 -0.67 22.46 -11.71
N GLY A 7 -1.04 23.02 -10.56
CA GLY A 7 -0.59 24.35 -10.18
C GLY A 7 -1.32 25.43 -10.97
N SER A 8 -0.59 26.44 -11.44
CA SER A 8 -1.11 27.51 -12.27
C SER A 8 -1.67 27.01 -13.60
N ILE A 9 -1.11 25.92 -14.15
CA ILE A 9 -1.54 25.34 -15.43
C ILE A 9 -2.94 24.73 -15.29
N ASN A 10 -3.20 24.02 -14.18
CA ASN A 10 -4.50 23.41 -13.94
C ASN A 10 -4.81 23.35 -12.43
N PRO A 11 -5.41 24.43 -11.89
CA PRO A 11 -5.74 24.53 -10.46
C PRO A 11 -6.77 23.49 -10.00
N GLY A 12 -7.59 22.97 -10.91
CA GLY A 12 -8.62 21.96 -10.63
C GLY A 12 -8.11 20.52 -10.54
N SER A 13 -6.79 20.31 -10.63
CA SER A 13 -6.20 18.97 -10.55
C SER A 13 -6.40 18.36 -9.16
N SER A 14 -6.69 17.05 -9.09
CA SER A 14 -6.96 16.34 -7.83
C SER A 14 -5.81 16.37 -6.82
N CYS A 15 -4.59 16.62 -7.29
CA CYS A 15 -3.41 16.76 -6.43
C CYS A 15 -3.31 18.14 -5.74
N MET A 16 -4.13 19.12 -6.12
CA MET A 16 -4.08 20.48 -5.60
C MET A 16 -4.78 20.57 -4.24
N LYS A 17 -4.12 21.22 -3.27
CA LYS A 17 -4.68 21.57 -1.98
C LYS A 17 -4.10 22.92 -1.53
N ASP A 18 -4.94 23.84 -1.08
CA ASP A 18 -4.55 25.17 -0.62
C ASP A 18 -3.67 25.92 -1.64
N GLY A 19 -4.02 25.81 -2.92
CA GLY A 19 -3.28 26.43 -4.03
C GLY A 19 -1.92 25.78 -4.36
N LYS A 20 -1.54 24.70 -3.69
CA LYS A 20 -0.25 24.00 -3.90
C LYS A 20 -0.46 22.56 -4.34
N CYS A 21 0.42 22.04 -5.19
CA CYS A 21 0.44 20.63 -5.52
C CYS A 21 0.94 19.83 -4.30
N THR A 22 0.09 18.96 -3.75
CA THR A 22 0.46 18.06 -2.63
C THR A 22 1.60 17.11 -2.97
N LYS A 23 1.84 16.86 -4.27
CA LYS A 23 2.93 16.01 -4.79
C LYS A 23 4.19 16.80 -5.17
N ARG A 24 4.18 18.13 -4.96
CA ARG A 24 5.29 19.07 -5.20
C ARG A 24 5.77 19.07 -6.65
N TYR A 25 4.84 19.03 -7.61
CA TYR A 25 5.15 19.22 -9.04
C TYR A 25 4.83 20.66 -9.48
N PRO A 26 5.57 21.19 -10.48
CA PRO A 26 6.77 20.61 -11.10
C PRO A 26 7.95 20.47 -10.13
N ARG A 27 8.81 19.48 -10.36
CA ARG A 27 10.01 19.23 -9.54
C ARG A 27 11.21 19.92 -10.15
N GLN A 28 12.03 20.55 -9.31
CA GLN A 28 13.23 21.26 -9.76
C GLN A 28 14.15 20.39 -10.60
N LEU A 29 14.69 20.97 -11.68
CA LEU A 29 15.80 20.40 -12.44
C LEU A 29 17.07 20.38 -11.58
N LEU A 30 17.76 19.25 -11.56
CA LEU A 30 18.95 19.02 -10.75
C LEU A 30 19.96 18.22 -11.55
N HIS A 31 21.22 18.64 -11.54
CA HIS A 31 22.31 17.94 -12.24
C HIS A 31 22.65 16.59 -11.60
N ASP A 32 22.56 16.50 -10.27
CA ASP A 32 22.87 15.30 -9.49
C ASP A 32 21.76 14.98 -8.48
N THR A 33 21.65 13.70 -8.12
CA THR A 33 20.75 13.25 -7.06
C THR A 33 21.34 13.64 -5.72
N GLN A 34 20.56 14.34 -4.89
CA GLN A 34 20.96 14.79 -3.57
C GLN A 34 20.16 14.03 -2.50
N THR A 35 20.84 13.55 -1.46
CA THR A 35 20.21 12.93 -0.29
C THR A 35 20.14 13.95 0.84
N GLY A 36 18.94 14.36 1.22
CA GLY A 36 18.72 15.26 2.36
C GLY A 36 18.64 14.51 3.70
N GLU A 37 18.72 15.25 4.81
CA GLU A 37 18.54 14.72 6.17
C GLU A 37 17.11 14.24 6.44
N ASP A 38 16.11 14.79 5.74
CA ASP A 38 14.70 14.44 5.84
C ASP A 38 14.34 13.09 5.18
N GLY A 39 15.32 12.44 4.54
CA GLY A 39 15.17 11.10 4.00
C GLY A 39 14.46 10.96 2.68
N TYR A 40 14.06 12.07 2.07
CA TYR A 40 13.52 12.09 0.73
C TYR A 40 14.58 12.60 -0.25
N PRO A 41 15.12 11.73 -1.12
CA PRO A 41 16.12 12.17 -2.08
C PRO A 41 15.50 13.12 -3.11
N LEU A 42 16.26 14.14 -3.48
CA LEU A 42 15.99 14.98 -4.62
C LEU A 42 16.70 14.36 -5.83
N TYR A 43 15.95 13.75 -6.73
CA TYR A 43 16.53 13.08 -7.89
C TYR A 43 17.08 14.07 -8.92
N ARG A 44 18.19 13.68 -9.54
CA ARG A 44 18.67 14.27 -10.78
C ARG A 44 17.53 14.35 -11.81
N ARG A 45 17.33 15.53 -12.37
CA ARG A 45 16.38 15.81 -13.46
C ARG A 45 17.10 16.71 -14.46
N ARG A 46 17.48 16.13 -15.61
CA ARG A 46 18.26 16.83 -16.64
C ARG A 46 17.41 17.92 -17.28
N SER A 47 17.97 19.12 -17.41
CA SER A 47 17.39 20.19 -18.22
C SER A 47 17.49 19.85 -19.70
N SER A 48 16.86 20.65 -20.57
CA SER A 48 16.94 20.42 -22.02
C SER A 48 18.37 20.60 -22.56
N GLU A 49 19.15 21.48 -21.93
CA GLU A 49 20.55 21.74 -22.25
C GLU A 49 21.47 20.58 -21.81
N ASP A 50 21.09 19.83 -20.77
CA ASP A 50 21.79 18.61 -20.29
C ASP A 50 21.20 17.32 -20.89
N GLY A 51 20.64 17.39 -22.10
CA GLY A 51 20.08 16.23 -22.81
C GLY A 51 18.78 15.68 -22.20
N GLY A 52 18.06 16.51 -21.44
CA GLY A 52 16.67 16.27 -21.05
C GLY A 52 15.71 16.39 -22.24
N PHE A 53 14.51 15.83 -22.08
CA PHE A 53 13.53 15.76 -23.16
C PHE A 53 12.36 16.70 -22.89
N LYS A 54 11.83 17.30 -23.96
CA LYS A 54 10.58 18.04 -23.94
C LYS A 54 9.54 17.35 -24.80
N ALA A 55 8.30 17.33 -24.32
CA ALA A 55 7.17 16.77 -25.06
C ALA A 55 6.01 17.76 -25.05
N LYS A 56 5.24 17.81 -26.15
CA LYS A 56 3.96 18.51 -26.17
C LYS A 56 2.85 17.52 -25.84
N ILE A 57 2.08 17.79 -24.78
CA ILE A 57 0.92 16.98 -24.39
C ILE A 57 -0.35 17.81 -24.50
N LYS A 58 -1.45 17.16 -24.88
CA LYS A 58 -2.78 17.76 -24.88
C LYS A 58 -3.47 17.44 -23.56
N VAL A 59 -3.86 18.45 -22.81
CA VAL A 59 -4.54 18.29 -21.52
C VAL A 59 -5.87 19.02 -21.54
N LYS A 60 -6.88 18.37 -20.96
CA LYS A 60 -8.20 18.96 -20.79
C LYS A 60 -8.21 19.79 -19.50
N ILE A 61 -8.43 21.08 -19.62
CA ILE A 61 -8.54 22.03 -18.51
C ILE A 61 -9.95 22.63 -18.58
N GLY A 62 -10.83 22.20 -17.67
CA GLY A 62 -12.26 22.48 -17.78
C GLY A 62 -12.85 21.91 -19.07
N ASN A 63 -13.43 22.77 -19.91
CA ASN A 63 -14.01 22.39 -21.21
C ASN A 63 -13.06 22.60 -22.40
N LEU A 64 -11.84 23.06 -22.17
CA LEU A 64 -10.87 23.36 -23.22
C LEU A 64 -9.78 22.29 -23.29
N ILE A 65 -9.31 22.00 -24.51
CA ILE A 65 -8.13 21.17 -24.75
C ILE A 65 -6.98 22.10 -25.08
N GLN A 66 -5.94 22.11 -24.25
CA GLN A 66 -4.74 22.92 -24.46
C GLN A 66 -3.55 22.01 -24.74
N ALA A 67 -2.75 22.37 -25.74
CA ALA A 67 -1.43 21.78 -25.94
C ALA A 67 -0.43 22.54 -25.06
N ILE A 68 0.22 21.83 -24.16
CA ILE A 68 1.26 22.38 -23.29
C ILE A 68 2.58 21.66 -23.54
N GLU A 69 3.68 22.38 -23.37
CA GLU A 69 5.01 21.79 -23.37
C GLU A 69 5.36 21.37 -21.94
N ILE A 70 5.81 20.14 -21.79
CA ILE A 70 6.30 19.57 -20.54
C ILE A 70 7.74 19.09 -20.73
N ASP A 71 8.48 19.05 -19.65
CA ASP A 71 9.84 18.56 -19.61
C ASP A 71 10.05 17.57 -18.45
N ASN A 72 11.30 17.30 -18.12
CA ASN A 72 11.70 16.38 -17.08
C ASN A 72 11.25 16.79 -15.66
N GLU A 73 10.80 18.03 -15.43
CA GLU A 73 10.25 18.46 -14.13
C GLU A 73 8.95 17.72 -13.78
N TRP A 74 8.25 17.21 -14.79
CA TRP A 74 6.95 16.54 -14.66
C TRP A 74 7.05 15.01 -14.61
N VAL A 75 8.24 14.44 -14.80
CA VAL A 75 8.43 12.99 -14.83
C VAL A 75 8.32 12.39 -13.43
N VAL A 76 7.50 11.35 -13.27
CA VAL A 76 7.45 10.56 -12.03
C VAL A 76 8.65 9.59 -12.02
N PRO A 77 9.41 9.47 -10.91
CA PRO A 77 10.54 8.55 -10.80
C PRO A 77 10.16 7.12 -11.19
N TYR A 78 11.07 6.43 -11.90
CA TYR A 78 10.86 5.06 -12.32
C TYR A 78 12.19 4.34 -12.55
N CYS A 79 12.16 3.02 -12.53
CA CYS A 79 13.27 2.18 -12.97
C CYS A 79 12.96 1.61 -14.37
N PRO A 80 13.73 1.95 -15.42
CA PRO A 80 13.48 1.45 -16.77
C PRO A 80 13.43 -0.08 -16.86
N LEU A 81 14.29 -0.77 -16.09
CA LEU A 81 14.34 -2.22 -16.04
C LEU A 81 13.04 -2.81 -15.47
N LEU A 82 12.60 -2.35 -14.30
CA LEU A 82 11.37 -2.84 -13.66
C LEU A 82 10.14 -2.51 -14.51
N SER A 83 10.08 -1.30 -15.07
CA SER A 83 8.96 -0.91 -15.93
C SER A 83 8.85 -1.80 -17.18
N ARG A 84 9.98 -2.23 -17.75
CA ARG A 84 10.00 -3.16 -18.89
C ARG A 84 9.63 -4.58 -18.49
N ILE A 85 10.12 -5.08 -17.34
CA ILE A 85 9.81 -6.42 -16.84
C ILE A 85 8.30 -6.57 -16.57
N PHE A 86 7.70 -5.57 -15.93
CA PHE A 86 6.29 -5.63 -15.54
C PHE A 86 5.32 -5.00 -16.54
N GLN A 87 5.82 -4.47 -17.66
CA GLN A 87 5.03 -3.73 -18.66
C GLN A 87 4.12 -2.66 -18.06
N ALA A 88 4.55 -2.06 -16.94
CA ALA A 88 3.78 -1.12 -16.17
C ALA A 88 4.71 -0.07 -15.57
N HIS A 89 4.20 1.12 -15.30
CA HIS A 89 5.01 2.12 -14.64
C HIS A 89 5.23 1.76 -13.17
N THR A 90 6.47 1.44 -12.80
CA THR A 90 6.83 1.21 -11.40
C THR A 90 7.43 2.48 -10.82
N ASN A 91 6.73 3.12 -9.88
CA ASN A 91 7.33 4.20 -9.08
C ASN A 91 8.42 3.59 -8.19
N VAL A 92 9.65 4.10 -8.30
CA VAL A 92 10.79 3.62 -7.50
C VAL A 92 11.35 4.80 -6.75
N GLU A 93 11.45 4.65 -5.43
CA GLU A 93 12.00 5.66 -4.55
C GLU A 93 13.16 5.09 -3.74
N TYR A 94 14.28 5.82 -3.73
CA TYR A 94 15.41 5.62 -2.84
C TYR A 94 15.05 6.10 -1.43
N CYS A 95 15.35 5.26 -0.46
CA CYS A 95 14.97 5.42 0.94
C CYS A 95 16.24 5.29 1.77
N ASN A 96 16.64 6.36 2.46
CA ASN A 96 17.89 6.38 3.24
C ASN A 96 17.74 6.97 4.65
N SER A 97 16.56 7.41 5.06
CA SER A 97 16.33 7.81 6.47
C SER A 97 15.66 6.72 7.27
N ILE A 98 15.87 6.81 8.59
CA ILE A 98 15.12 6.05 9.59
C ILE A 98 13.61 6.28 9.43
N GLU A 99 13.17 7.49 9.06
CA GLU A 99 11.75 7.77 8.82
C GLU A 99 11.18 6.99 7.65
N SER A 100 11.92 6.90 6.54
CA SER A 100 11.51 6.16 5.35
C SER A 100 11.53 4.65 5.60
N ILE A 101 12.49 4.14 6.39
CA ILE A 101 12.50 2.74 6.86
C ILE A 101 11.30 2.48 7.77
N LYS A 102 11.04 3.34 8.74
CA LYS A 102 9.86 3.26 9.64
C LYS A 102 8.57 3.29 8.83
N TYR A 103 8.51 4.10 7.77
CA TYR A 103 7.39 4.15 6.85
C TYR A 103 7.20 2.79 6.16
N ILE A 104 8.23 2.24 5.49
CA ILE A 104 8.12 0.92 4.84
C ILE A 104 7.72 -0.16 5.84
N CYS A 105 8.38 -0.23 6.99
CA CYS A 105 8.05 -1.18 8.06
C CYS A 105 6.62 -0.99 8.55
N LYS A 106 6.13 0.25 8.64
CA LYS A 106 4.72 0.53 8.93
C LYS A 106 3.84 -0.08 7.85
N TYR A 107 4.07 0.10 6.56
CA TYR A 107 3.17 -0.49 5.54
C TYR A 107 3.26 -2.02 5.43
N VAL A 108 4.45 -2.60 5.64
CA VAL A 108 4.63 -4.05 5.63
C VAL A 108 3.99 -4.72 6.85
N ASN A 109 4.02 -4.05 8.00
CA ASN A 109 3.49 -4.59 9.26
C ASN A 109 2.15 -4.00 9.68
N LYS A 110 1.66 -2.96 8.98
CA LYS A 110 0.29 -2.47 9.12
C LYS A 110 -0.60 -3.63 8.69
N GLY A 111 -1.37 -4.13 9.64
CA GLY A 111 -2.36 -5.15 9.37
C GLY A 111 -3.30 -4.71 8.26
N SER A 112 -3.98 -5.68 7.65
CA SER A 112 -5.07 -5.40 6.72
C SER A 112 -6.09 -4.48 7.38
N ASP A 113 -6.80 -3.70 6.56
CA ASP A 113 -7.89 -2.86 7.05
C ASP A 113 -8.89 -3.72 7.84
N GLN A 114 -9.29 -3.20 9.00
CA GLN A 114 -10.23 -3.86 9.88
C GLN A 114 -11.47 -2.99 10.05
N ALA A 115 -12.62 -3.63 10.12
CA ALA A 115 -13.89 -2.99 10.41
C ALA A 115 -14.48 -3.64 11.66
N MET A 116 -14.91 -2.81 12.60
CA MET A 116 -15.72 -3.24 13.73
C MET A 116 -17.18 -3.08 13.37
N PHE A 117 -17.99 -4.12 13.56
CA PHE A 117 -19.44 -4.08 13.35
C PHE A 117 -20.17 -4.59 14.58
N GLY A 118 -21.28 -3.92 14.90
CA GLY A 118 -22.11 -4.21 16.05
C GLY A 118 -23.29 -5.12 15.68
N PHE A 119 -23.55 -6.16 16.48
CA PHE A 119 -24.73 -7.04 16.38
C PHE A 119 -25.76 -6.79 17.49
N GLY A 120 -25.52 -5.84 18.38
CA GLY A 120 -26.40 -5.54 19.51
C GLY A 120 -27.84 -5.23 19.08
N LYS A 121 -28.81 -5.84 19.78
CA LYS A 121 -30.22 -5.46 19.74
C LYS A 121 -30.53 -4.59 20.96
N ASP A 122 -31.31 -3.54 20.76
CA ASP A 122 -31.74 -2.64 21.83
C ASP A 122 -32.41 -3.43 22.98
N GLY A 123 -31.93 -3.23 24.21
CA GLY A 123 -32.48 -3.84 25.42
C GLY A 123 -31.79 -5.11 25.92
N THR A 124 -30.70 -5.56 25.28
CA THR A 124 -29.86 -6.66 25.81
C THR A 124 -28.75 -6.14 26.73
N PRO A 125 -28.32 -6.92 27.75
CA PRO A 125 -27.13 -6.59 28.53
C PRO A 125 -25.91 -6.34 27.62
N ILE A 126 -25.09 -5.35 27.97
CA ILE A 126 -23.90 -4.99 27.19
C ILE A 126 -22.83 -6.06 27.42
N ASP A 127 -22.73 -7.00 26.48
CA ASP A 127 -21.58 -7.88 26.33
C ASP A 127 -20.76 -7.41 25.12
N GLU A 128 -19.59 -6.82 25.35
CA GLU A 128 -18.75 -6.28 24.27
C GLU A 128 -18.27 -7.36 23.28
N VAL A 129 -18.08 -8.60 23.74
CA VAL A 129 -17.58 -9.72 22.93
C VAL A 129 -18.67 -10.24 21.99
N GLU A 130 -19.90 -10.31 22.48
CA GLU A 130 -21.04 -10.71 21.65
C GLU A 130 -21.55 -9.56 20.78
N GLN A 131 -21.48 -8.32 21.27
CA GLN A 131 -22.02 -7.16 20.56
C GLN A 131 -21.10 -6.66 19.47
N TYR A 132 -19.77 -6.77 19.60
CA TYR A 132 -18.84 -6.24 18.60
C TYR A 132 -17.95 -7.33 18.02
N GLN A 133 -17.95 -7.40 16.69
CA GLN A 133 -17.04 -8.28 15.96
C GLN A 133 -16.06 -7.45 15.13
N LEU A 134 -14.81 -7.92 15.11
CA LEU A 134 -13.73 -7.32 14.33
C LEU A 134 -13.48 -8.15 13.07
N GLY A 135 -13.89 -7.62 11.91
CA GLY A 135 -13.60 -8.23 10.62
C GLY A 135 -12.33 -7.68 10.01
N ARG A 136 -11.56 -8.55 9.34
CA ARG A 136 -10.45 -8.16 8.48
C ARG A 136 -10.92 -8.09 7.03
N TYR A 137 -10.62 -6.99 6.34
CA TYR A 137 -10.81 -6.89 4.90
C TYR A 137 -9.84 -7.82 4.15
N ILE A 138 -10.39 -8.57 3.20
CA ILE A 138 -9.64 -9.42 2.28
C ILE A 138 -9.94 -8.92 0.86
N SER A 139 -8.91 -8.46 0.15
CA SER A 139 -9.07 -8.03 -1.24
C SER A 139 -9.40 -9.23 -2.15
N SER A 140 -10.06 -8.98 -3.29
CA SER A 140 -10.41 -10.04 -4.25
C SER A 140 -9.19 -10.87 -4.69
N ASN A 141 -8.05 -10.21 -4.88
CA ASN A 141 -6.79 -10.88 -5.23
C ASN A 141 -6.27 -11.80 -4.11
N GLU A 142 -6.37 -11.35 -2.87
CA GLU A 142 -5.97 -12.15 -1.70
C GLU A 142 -6.93 -13.32 -1.48
N ALA A 143 -8.24 -13.12 -1.69
CA ALA A 143 -9.25 -14.17 -1.61
C ALA A 143 -9.02 -15.28 -2.64
N VAL A 144 -8.82 -14.92 -3.92
CA VAL A 144 -8.53 -15.90 -4.97
C VAL A 144 -7.26 -16.70 -4.66
N ARG A 145 -6.20 -16.03 -4.18
CA ARG A 145 -4.98 -16.74 -3.76
C ARG A 145 -5.22 -17.71 -2.59
N ARG A 146 -6.08 -17.34 -1.63
CA ARG A 146 -6.46 -18.26 -0.54
C ARG A 146 -7.27 -19.45 -1.04
N ILE A 147 -8.28 -19.20 -1.88
CA ILE A 147 -9.16 -20.24 -2.42
C ILE A 147 -8.37 -21.26 -3.26
N LEU A 148 -7.38 -20.79 -4.02
CA LEU A 148 -6.53 -21.63 -4.85
C LEU A 148 -5.26 -22.13 -4.13
N ASP A 149 -5.18 -21.94 -2.81
CA ASP A 149 -4.04 -22.33 -1.96
C ASP A 149 -2.65 -21.85 -2.45
N PHE A 150 -2.59 -20.67 -3.07
CA PHE A 150 -1.33 -20.06 -3.46
C PHE A 150 -0.65 -19.36 -2.28
N SER A 151 0.68 -19.44 -2.22
CA SER A 151 1.46 -18.72 -1.22
C SER A 151 1.27 -17.21 -1.31
N ILE A 152 0.77 -16.59 -0.23
CA ILE A 152 0.44 -15.16 -0.18
C ILE A 152 1.61 -14.33 0.34
N HIS A 153 2.37 -14.87 1.28
CA HIS A 153 3.50 -14.19 1.89
C HIS A 153 4.60 -15.18 2.26
N LYS A 154 5.84 -14.72 2.20
CA LYS A 154 7.02 -15.43 2.70
C LYS A 154 7.77 -14.48 3.62
N ARG A 155 8.12 -14.95 4.82
CA ARG A 155 8.94 -14.22 5.78
C ARG A 155 10.15 -15.07 6.16
N HIS A 156 11.32 -14.46 6.23
CA HIS A 156 12.54 -15.10 6.73
C HIS A 156 13.24 -14.14 7.71
N PRO A 157 13.46 -14.54 8.99
CA PRO A 157 13.05 -15.80 9.59
C PRO A 157 11.52 -15.95 9.66
N ARG A 158 11.03 -17.19 9.81
CA ARG A 158 9.60 -17.44 9.90
C ARG A 158 9.10 -16.90 11.24
N VAL A 159 8.33 -15.81 11.20
CA VAL A 159 7.63 -15.26 12.37
C VAL A 159 6.16 -15.67 12.27
N VAL A 160 5.71 -16.48 13.23
CA VAL A 160 4.30 -16.90 13.35
C VAL A 160 3.70 -16.19 14.56
N HIS A 161 2.55 -15.55 14.37
CA HIS A 161 1.79 -15.02 15.48
C HIS A 161 1.10 -16.19 16.19
N LEU A 162 1.50 -16.48 17.43
CA LEU A 162 0.82 -17.48 18.24
C LEU A 162 -0.54 -16.94 18.67
N THR A 163 -1.57 -17.75 18.58
CA THR A 163 -2.89 -17.40 19.11
C THR A 163 -2.80 -17.45 20.63
N ALA A 164 -3.02 -16.31 21.29
CA ALA A 164 -3.29 -16.30 22.72
C ALA A 164 -4.57 -17.09 22.96
N HIS A 165 -4.50 -18.12 23.79
CA HIS A 165 -5.63 -18.94 24.16
C HIS A 165 -5.75 -18.95 25.69
N LEU A 166 -6.98 -19.06 26.16
CA LEU A 166 -7.26 -19.38 27.56
C LEU A 166 -6.86 -20.84 27.83
N GLU A 167 -6.76 -21.21 29.10
CA GLU A 167 -6.58 -22.60 29.51
C GLU A 167 -7.65 -23.47 28.82
N ASN A 168 -7.22 -24.50 28.08
CA ASN A 168 -8.07 -25.38 27.26
C ASN A 168 -8.81 -24.72 26.07
N GLY A 169 -8.48 -23.49 25.69
CA GLY A 169 -9.04 -22.77 24.54
C GLY A 169 -8.19 -22.86 23.25
N GLN A 170 -7.40 -23.92 23.09
CA GLN A 170 -6.44 -24.05 22.00
C GLN A 170 -7.15 -24.33 20.67
N ARG A 171 -6.70 -23.68 19.58
CA ARG A 171 -7.20 -24.00 18.23
C ARG A 171 -6.68 -25.38 17.81
N VAL A 172 -7.61 -26.31 17.58
CA VAL A 172 -7.33 -27.67 17.10
C VAL A 172 -7.40 -27.67 15.56
N TYR A 173 -6.33 -28.11 14.90
CA TYR A 173 -6.29 -28.32 13.46
C TYR A 173 -6.56 -29.79 13.12
N PHE A 174 -7.37 -30.05 12.11
CA PHE A 174 -7.55 -31.39 11.54
C PHE A 174 -6.69 -31.53 10.29
N THR A 175 -5.85 -32.55 10.25
CA THR A 175 -5.07 -32.99 9.09
C THR A 175 -5.42 -34.44 8.80
N GLU A 176 -5.15 -34.92 7.58
CA GLU A 176 -5.45 -36.32 7.21
C GLU A 176 -4.81 -37.31 8.20
N ASP A 177 -3.57 -37.04 8.62
CA ASP A 177 -2.83 -37.90 9.55
C ASP A 177 -3.39 -37.92 10.98
N ASN A 178 -4.06 -36.86 11.44
CA ASN A 178 -4.49 -36.73 12.84
C ASN A 178 -6.01 -36.77 13.05
N LEU A 179 -6.78 -36.90 11.96
CA LEU A 179 -8.24 -36.87 11.98
C LEU A 179 -8.80 -37.98 12.88
N HIS A 180 -8.35 -39.22 12.67
CA HIS A 180 -8.88 -40.39 13.39
C HIS A 180 -8.60 -40.33 14.89
N GLU A 181 -7.37 -40.02 15.29
CA GLU A 181 -7.01 -39.88 16.71
C GLU A 181 -7.80 -38.74 17.37
N ARG A 182 -7.91 -37.58 16.73
CA ARG A 182 -8.59 -36.40 17.30
C ARG A 182 -10.11 -36.52 17.39
N ILE A 183 -10.72 -37.37 16.57
CA ILE A 183 -12.14 -37.70 16.67
C ILE A 183 -12.39 -38.66 17.84
N ILE A 184 -11.49 -39.62 18.06
CA ILE A 184 -11.63 -40.64 19.10
C ILE A 184 -11.31 -40.06 20.49
N GLU A 185 -10.23 -39.28 20.60
CA GLU A 185 -9.86 -38.55 21.81
C GLU A 185 -10.04 -37.05 21.57
N LEU A 186 -11.30 -36.61 21.70
CA LEU A 186 -11.61 -35.19 21.75
C LEU A 186 -10.82 -34.57 22.92
N PRO A 187 -9.96 -33.57 22.66
CA PRO A 187 -9.33 -32.81 23.73
C PRO A 187 -10.43 -32.26 24.63
N LYS A 188 -10.25 -32.27 25.96
CA LYS A 188 -11.20 -31.64 26.87
C LYS A 188 -11.25 -30.14 26.56
N THR A 189 -12.28 -29.71 25.83
CA THR A 189 -12.57 -28.31 25.56
C THR A 189 -13.81 -27.92 26.36
N THR A 190 -13.80 -26.76 27.02
CA THR A 190 -14.92 -26.23 27.80
C THR A 190 -15.92 -25.43 26.96
N LEU A 191 -15.92 -25.56 25.64
CA LEU A 191 -16.96 -24.99 24.78
C LEU A 191 -18.23 -25.84 24.91
N THR A 192 -19.13 -25.42 25.80
CA THR A 192 -20.58 -25.60 25.65
C THR A 192 -21.14 -24.50 24.77
#